data_AF-A0A7C4YBP5-F1
#
_entry.id   AF-A0A7C4YBP5-F1
#
_cell.length_a   1.000
_cell.length_b   1.000
_cell.length_c   1.000
_cell.angle_alpha   90.00
_cell.angle_beta   90.00
_cell.angle_gamma   90.00
#
_symmetry.space_group_name_H-M   'P 1'
#
loop_
_entity.id
_entity.type
_entity.pdbx_description
1 polymer ?
#
loop_
_entity_poly.entity_id
_entity_poly.type
_entity_poly.pdbx_seq_one_letter_code
_entity_poly.pdbx_strand_id
1 'polypeptide(L)'
;SEVKRGPVTGADPVVGYPMEYLVVTRVPFATWDAALPGADSSPISACSNTAYLTLKYTGCQYYRALIITSFYTHTVPPNYNGRDCIRDIGFDKGHVAARSYHTGGVNALRADGSVHFVRNSINLNTWRAMATHKGGEVFDDQ
;
A
#
# COMPACT_ATOMS: atom_id res chain seq x y z
N SER A 1 -8.41 -13.23 -6.06
CA SER A 1 -7.29 -13.36 -5.12
C SER A 1 -7.69 -12.71 -3.81
N GLU A 2 -7.49 -13.38 -2.68
CA GLU A 2 -7.80 -12.80 -1.37
C GLU A 2 -6.68 -11.81 -0.98
N VAL A 3 -7.06 -10.54 -0.77
CA VAL A 3 -6.17 -9.50 -0.28
C VAL A 3 -6.01 -9.68 1.22
N LYS A 4 -4.77 -9.65 1.71
CA LYS A 4 -4.48 -9.72 3.14
C LYS A 4 -5.02 -8.45 3.81
N ARG A 5 -6.06 -8.57 4.65
CA ARG A 5 -6.83 -7.44 5.21
C ARG A 5 -6.65 -7.32 6.73
N GLY A 6 -6.77 -6.10 7.24
CA GLY A 6 -6.54 -5.77 8.65
C GLY A 6 -7.56 -6.38 9.62
N PRO A 7 -7.23 -6.47 10.92
CA PRO A 7 -8.16 -6.93 11.95
C PRO A 7 -9.36 -5.98 12.09
N VAL A 8 -10.54 -6.49 12.46
CA VAL A 8 -11.81 -5.75 12.41
C VAL A 8 -11.96 -4.66 13.50
N THR A 9 -12.57 -3.53 13.05
CA THR A 9 -13.10 -2.32 13.71
C THR A 9 -12.22 -1.48 14.65
N GLY A 10 -12.33 -0.15 14.54
CA GLY A 10 -11.70 0.85 15.43
C GLY A 10 -10.43 1.50 14.87
N ALA A 11 -9.95 2.51 15.62
CA ALA A 11 -8.67 3.17 15.40
C ALA A 11 -7.87 3.20 16.71
N ASP A 12 -7.04 2.19 16.95
CA ASP A 12 -6.18 2.10 18.13
C ASP A 12 -4.71 1.98 17.70
N PRO A 13 -3.76 2.34 18.56
CA PRO A 13 -2.36 1.95 18.35
C PRO A 13 -2.24 0.42 18.32
N VAL A 14 -1.81 -0.12 17.18
CA VAL A 14 -1.45 -1.54 17.07
C VAL A 14 0.02 -1.67 17.40
N VAL A 15 0.30 -2.17 18.61
CA VAL A 15 1.64 -2.56 19.07
C VAL A 15 1.53 -4.02 19.54
N GLY A 16 2.38 -4.90 19.03
CA GLY A 16 2.51 -6.29 19.45
C GLY A 16 1.57 -7.29 18.75
N TYR A 17 0.93 -6.94 17.64
CA TYR A 17 0.10 -7.89 16.87
C TYR A 17 0.86 -8.48 15.67
N PRO A 18 0.67 -9.76 15.33
CA PRO A 18 1.34 -10.41 14.18
C PRO A 18 0.95 -9.83 12.81
N MET A 19 -0.01 -8.90 12.79
CA MET A 19 -0.65 -8.32 11.60
C MET A 19 -0.44 -6.80 11.52
N GLU A 20 0.61 -6.27 12.14
CA GLU A 20 0.91 -4.82 12.18
C GLU A 20 1.05 -4.18 10.79
N TYR A 21 1.48 -4.91 9.78
CA TYR A 21 1.56 -4.42 8.40
C TYR A 21 0.20 -4.41 7.68
N LEU A 22 -0.87 -4.95 8.28
CA LEU A 22 -2.22 -4.95 7.70
C LEU A 22 -3.10 -3.80 8.19
N VAL A 23 -2.61 -3.02 9.14
CA VAL A 23 -3.23 -1.76 9.52
C VAL A 23 -2.58 -0.62 8.76
N VAL A 24 -3.34 0.46 8.62
CA VAL A 24 -2.87 1.66 7.92
C VAL A 24 -2.60 2.77 8.92
N THR A 25 -1.35 3.22 9.03
CA THR A 25 -0.95 4.35 9.87
C THR A 25 -1.53 5.66 9.34
N ARG A 26 -2.17 6.44 10.21
CA ARG A 26 -2.65 7.79 9.90
C ARG A 26 -1.54 8.80 10.15
N VAL A 27 -0.97 9.32 9.08
CA VAL A 27 0.09 10.32 9.14
C VAL A 27 -0.53 11.73 9.08
N PRO A 28 -0.21 12.65 10.00
CA PRO A 28 -0.68 14.03 9.93
C PRO A 28 -0.32 14.71 8.60
N PHE A 29 -1.19 15.60 8.13
CA PHE A 29 -1.00 16.36 6.89
C PHE A 29 0.35 17.08 6.84
N ALA A 30 0.69 17.82 7.90
CA ALA A 30 1.95 18.56 8.01
C ALA A 30 3.19 17.64 7.96
N THR A 31 3.10 16.44 8.55
CA THR A 31 4.19 15.47 8.53
C THR A 31 4.42 14.90 7.13
N TRP A 32 3.35 14.65 6.38
CA TRP A 32 3.45 14.16 5.00
C TRP A 32 4.02 15.23 4.08
N ASP A 33 3.48 16.44 4.14
CA ASP A 33 3.85 17.52 3.21
C ASP A 33 5.26 18.05 3.47
N ALA A 34 5.72 18.07 4.72
CA ALA A 34 7.12 18.40 5.05
C ALA A 34 8.13 17.38 4.49
N ALA A 35 7.68 16.17 4.12
CA ALA A 35 8.52 15.12 3.54
C ALA A 35 8.45 15.08 1.99
N LEU A 36 7.77 16.04 1.35
CA LEU A 36 7.76 16.16 -0.10
C LEU A 36 9.11 16.66 -0.64
N PRO A 37 9.51 16.22 -1.85
CA PRO A 37 8.77 15.34 -2.78
C PRO A 37 8.90 13.85 -2.48
N GLY A 38 9.77 13.44 -1.55
CA GLY A 38 10.07 12.02 -1.27
C GLY A 38 8.84 11.20 -0.86
N ALA A 39 7.91 11.82 -0.12
CA ALA A 39 6.68 11.20 0.36
C ALA A 39 5.72 10.73 -0.73
N ASP A 40 5.80 11.23 -1.96
CA ASP A 40 4.88 10.80 -3.02
C ASP A 40 5.32 9.47 -3.67
N SER A 41 6.62 9.16 -3.62
CA SER A 41 7.16 7.96 -4.28
C SER A 41 7.47 6.84 -3.30
N SER A 42 7.82 7.14 -2.06
CA SER A 42 8.35 6.16 -1.11
C SER A 42 7.86 6.44 0.32
N PRO A 43 7.65 5.39 1.15
CA PRO A 43 7.20 5.56 2.52
C PRO A 43 8.10 6.48 3.35
N ILE A 44 7.49 7.49 3.95
CA ILE A 44 8.16 8.34 4.95
C ILE A 44 8.34 7.57 6.26
N SER A 45 9.29 7.98 7.09
CA SER A 45 9.56 7.33 8.39
C SER A 45 8.33 7.27 9.30
N ALA A 46 7.46 8.28 9.24
CA ALA A 46 6.21 8.35 9.99
C ALA A 46 5.24 7.19 9.70
N CYS A 47 5.33 6.54 8.54
CA CYS A 47 4.48 5.39 8.21
C CYS A 47 4.72 4.20 9.15
N SER A 48 5.96 4.03 9.59
CA SER A 48 6.34 2.95 10.52
C SER A 48 6.23 3.36 12.00
N ASN A 49 5.83 4.60 12.29
CA ASN A 49 5.73 5.08 13.67
C ASN A 49 4.46 4.54 14.33
N THR A 50 4.64 3.67 15.33
CA THR A 50 3.55 2.99 16.04
C THR A 50 2.81 3.87 17.04
N ALA A 51 3.31 5.08 17.31
CA ALA A 51 2.63 6.06 18.14
C ALA A 51 1.43 6.72 17.44
N TYR A 52 1.37 6.66 16.11
CA TYR A 52 0.23 7.19 15.37
C TYR A 52 -0.98 6.24 15.41
N LEU A 53 -2.16 6.84 15.32
CA LEU A 53 -3.40 6.09 15.18
C LEU A 53 -3.38 5.27 13.90
N THR A 54 -3.99 4.08 13.94
CA THR A 54 -4.09 3.21 12.77
C THR A 54 -5.54 2.99 12.39
N LEU A 55 -5.80 2.76 11.11
CA LEU A 55 -7.09 2.33 10.60
C LEU A 55 -7.04 0.82 10.40
N LYS A 56 -7.98 0.12 11.04
CA LYS A 56 -8.00 -1.34 11.06
C LYS A 56 -8.92 -1.96 10.00
N TYR A 57 -9.84 -1.17 9.44
CA TYR A 57 -10.85 -1.63 8.47
C TYR A 57 -10.36 -1.69 7.01
N THR A 58 -9.06 -1.83 6.78
CA THR A 58 -8.46 -1.95 5.45
C THR A 58 -9.07 -3.12 4.69
N GLY A 59 -9.64 -2.86 3.52
CA GLY A 59 -10.36 -3.87 2.75
C GLY A 59 -11.71 -4.34 3.32
N CYS A 60 -12.18 -3.85 4.46
CA CYS A 60 -13.44 -4.32 5.06
C CYS A 60 -14.68 -3.58 4.53
N GLN A 61 -14.53 -2.34 4.05
CA GLN A 61 -15.64 -1.45 3.68
C GLN A 61 -15.66 -1.17 2.16
N TYR A 62 -15.90 -2.19 1.35
CA TYR A 62 -15.81 -2.11 -0.13
C TYR A 62 -16.76 -1.08 -0.76
N TYR A 63 -17.85 -0.72 -0.06
CA TYR A 63 -18.80 0.30 -0.52
C TYR A 63 -18.27 1.74 -0.44
N ARG A 64 -17.09 1.95 0.17
CA ARG A 64 -16.43 3.25 0.27
C ARG A 64 -15.31 3.36 -0.77
N ALA A 65 -15.22 4.52 -1.41
CA ALA A 65 -14.14 4.87 -2.34
C ALA A 65 -12.96 5.55 -1.61
N LEU A 66 -12.40 4.89 -0.59
CA LEU A 66 -11.19 5.37 0.11
C LEU A 66 -10.00 4.51 -0.25
N ILE A 67 -8.80 5.11 -0.31
CA ILE A 67 -7.55 4.41 -0.67
C ILE A 67 -7.33 3.12 0.15
N ILE A 68 -7.71 3.14 1.42
CA ILE A 68 -7.55 2.01 2.36
C ILE A 68 -8.58 0.88 2.19
N THR A 69 -9.73 1.13 1.55
CA THR A 69 -10.83 0.16 1.51
C THR A 69 -10.81 -0.69 0.24
N SER A 70 -10.42 -0.11 -0.89
CA SER A 70 -10.59 -0.76 -2.19
C SER A 70 -9.39 -0.59 -3.13
N PHE A 71 -8.36 0.16 -2.75
CA PHE A 71 -7.23 0.49 -3.62
C PHE A 71 -5.90 0.01 -3.03
N TYR A 72 -4.87 0.03 -3.88
CA TYR A 72 -3.47 -0.10 -3.50
C TYR A 72 -2.64 0.88 -4.36
N THR A 73 -1.38 1.09 -4.01
CA THR A 73 -0.45 1.92 -4.78
C THR A 73 0.81 1.15 -5.17
N HIS A 74 1.51 1.63 -6.21
CA HIS A 74 2.76 1.02 -6.68
C HIS A 74 4.01 1.64 -6.03
N THR A 75 3.82 2.43 -4.97
CA THR A 75 4.91 3.15 -4.27
C THR A 75 5.84 2.21 -3.50
N VAL A 76 5.37 1.01 -3.16
CA VAL A 76 6.08 -0.05 -2.45
C VAL A 76 5.93 -1.40 -3.19
N PRO A 77 6.87 -2.34 -3.02
CA PRO A 77 6.81 -3.63 -3.72
C PRO A 77 5.61 -4.49 -3.29
N PRO A 78 5.24 -5.52 -4.09
CA PRO A 78 4.25 -6.51 -3.68
C PRO A 78 4.59 -7.16 -2.34
N ASN A 79 3.56 -7.36 -1.52
CA ASN A 79 3.67 -7.88 -0.15
C ASN A 79 4.72 -7.15 0.71
N TYR A 80 4.89 -5.83 0.52
CA TYR A 80 5.81 -5.02 1.33
C TYR A 80 5.65 -5.26 2.83
N ASN A 81 6.74 -5.56 3.54
CA ASN A 81 6.70 -5.93 4.95
C ASN A 81 6.55 -4.73 5.92
N GLY A 82 6.67 -3.50 5.42
CA GLY A 82 6.41 -2.31 6.23
C GLY A 82 4.91 -2.01 6.36
N ARG A 83 4.59 -1.08 7.27
CA ARG A 83 3.21 -0.62 7.49
C ARG A 83 2.73 0.22 6.31
N ASP A 84 1.48 -0.01 5.93
CA ASP A 84 0.78 0.89 5.04
C ASP A 84 0.48 2.20 5.78
N CYS A 85 0.40 3.31 5.06
CA CYS A 85 0.10 4.61 5.66
C CYS A 85 -0.66 5.51 4.70
N ILE A 86 -1.40 6.44 5.28
CA ILE A 86 -2.14 7.45 4.52
C ILE A 86 -1.93 8.81 5.11
N ARG A 87 -2.13 9.84 4.27
CA ARG A 87 -2.33 11.19 4.75
C ARG A 87 -3.69 11.26 5.44
N ASP A 88 -3.66 11.65 6.70
CA ASP A 88 -4.82 11.74 7.59
C ASP A 88 -5.95 12.58 6.99
N ILE A 89 -7.20 12.37 7.43
CA ILE A 89 -8.51 12.99 7.08
C ILE A 89 -8.82 13.21 5.58
N GLY A 90 -7.86 13.60 4.75
CA GLY A 90 -7.97 13.73 3.31
C GLY A 90 -8.06 12.40 2.57
N PHE A 91 -7.43 11.32 3.07
CA PHE A 91 -7.44 9.98 2.46
C PHE A 91 -7.01 9.94 0.98
N ASP A 92 -6.35 10.99 0.49
CA ASP A 92 -6.06 11.24 -0.92
C ASP A 92 -4.64 10.84 -1.32
N LYS A 93 -3.77 10.59 -0.32
CA LYS A 93 -2.42 10.05 -0.51
C LYS A 93 -2.18 8.86 0.42
N GLY A 94 -1.42 7.89 -0.05
CA GLY A 94 -1.01 6.76 0.78
C GLY A 94 -0.06 5.78 0.11
N HIS A 95 0.70 5.09 0.96
CA HIS A 95 1.48 3.92 0.61
C HIS A 95 0.69 2.70 1.08
N VAL A 96 0.04 2.03 0.14
CA VAL A 96 -0.79 0.85 0.41
C VAL A 96 -0.30 -0.26 -0.47
N ALA A 97 0.34 -1.28 0.10
CA ALA A 97 0.94 -2.33 -0.68
C ALA A 97 -0.11 -3.20 -1.38
N ALA A 98 0.20 -3.71 -2.57
CA ALA A 98 -0.50 -4.87 -3.12
C ALA A 98 -0.18 -6.09 -2.25
N ARG A 99 -1.17 -6.67 -1.57
CA ARG A 99 -0.97 -7.78 -0.62
C ARG A 99 -1.78 -9.01 -1.00
N SER A 100 -1.18 -10.19 -0.82
CA SER A 100 -1.83 -11.48 -1.02
C SER A 100 -1.27 -12.54 -0.07
N TYR A 101 -2.04 -13.61 0.15
CA TYR A 101 -1.57 -14.80 0.89
C TYR A 101 -0.72 -15.75 0.05
N HIS A 102 -0.59 -15.51 -1.26
CA HIS A 102 0.28 -16.31 -2.11
C HIS A 102 1.75 -16.13 -1.73
N THR A 103 2.48 -17.25 -1.65
CA THR A 103 3.91 -17.22 -1.36
C THR A 103 4.66 -16.58 -2.51
N GLY A 104 5.53 -15.61 -2.21
CA GLY A 104 6.45 -15.02 -3.16
C GLY A 104 5.87 -13.98 -4.13
N GLY A 105 4.58 -13.63 -4.05
CA GLY A 105 4.01 -12.65 -4.97
C GLY A 105 2.52 -12.33 -4.80
N VAL A 106 2.00 -11.57 -5.75
CA VAL A 106 0.59 -11.20 -5.85
C VAL A 106 0.07 -11.44 -7.27
N ASN A 107 -1.20 -11.80 -7.40
CA ASN A 107 -1.87 -11.78 -8.70
C ASN A 107 -2.40 -10.36 -8.95
N ALA A 108 -1.91 -9.70 -10.00
CA ALA A 108 -2.31 -8.35 -10.39
C ALA A 108 -3.07 -8.38 -11.72
N LEU A 109 -4.20 -7.68 -11.77
CA LEU A 109 -4.98 -7.46 -12.98
C LEU A 109 -4.45 -6.20 -13.69
N ARG A 110 -4.18 -6.32 -14.98
CA ARG A 110 -3.81 -5.20 -15.85
C ARG A 110 -5.06 -4.59 -16.50
N ALA A 111 -4.94 -3.37 -17.00
CA ALA A 111 -6.06 -2.63 -17.59
C ALA A 111 -6.66 -3.30 -18.84
N ASP A 112 -5.90 -4.17 -19.52
CA ASP A 112 -6.35 -4.98 -20.66
C ASP A 112 -7.11 -6.25 -20.26
N GLY A 113 -7.32 -6.48 -18.96
CA GLY A 113 -8.02 -7.66 -18.44
C GLY A 113 -7.12 -8.88 -18.21
N SER A 114 -5.82 -8.82 -18.56
CA SER A 114 -4.88 -9.90 -18.28
C SER A 114 -4.50 -9.95 -16.80
N VAL A 115 -4.34 -11.17 -16.26
CA VAL A 115 -3.89 -11.39 -14.88
C VAL A 115 -2.49 -11.98 -14.91
N HIS A 116 -1.56 -11.34 -14.21
CA HIS A 116 -0.19 -11.78 -14.09
C HIS A 116 0.20 -11.98 -12.63
N PHE A 117 1.00 -13.01 -12.37
CA PHE A 117 1.64 -13.19 -11.07
C PHE A 117 2.91 -12.34 -10.99
N VAL A 118 2.92 -11.38 -10.08
CA VAL A 118 4.05 -10.45 -9.85
C VAL A 118 4.80 -10.88 -8.60
N ARG A 119 6.09 -11.16 -8.74
CA ARG A 119 6.95 -11.62 -7.63
C ARG A 119 7.22 -10.48 -6.64
N ASN A 120 7.37 -10.81 -5.36
CA ASN A 120 7.82 -9.87 -4.32
C ASN A 120 9.22 -9.29 -4.61
N SER A 121 10.03 -10.02 -5.39
CA SER A 121 11.38 -9.65 -5.78
C SER A 121 11.45 -8.76 -7.02
N ILE A 122 10.31 -8.35 -7.59
CA ILE A 122 10.29 -7.43 -8.74
C ILE A 122 11.09 -6.16 -8.44
N ASN A 123 11.85 -5.68 -9.42
CA ASN A 123 12.52 -4.38 -9.31
C ASN A 123 11.46 -3.28 -9.05
N LEU A 124 11.67 -2.45 -8.04
CA LEU A 124 10.69 -1.43 -7.64
C LEU A 124 10.43 -0.39 -8.73
N ASN A 125 11.42 -0.07 -9.56
CA ASN A 125 11.22 0.84 -10.69
C ASN A 125 10.33 0.20 -11.74
N THR A 126 10.55 -1.07 -12.07
CA THR A 126 9.69 -1.85 -12.96
C THR A 126 8.25 -1.89 -12.43
N TRP A 127 8.06 -2.17 -11.15
CA TRP A 127 6.74 -2.17 -10.52
C TRP A 127 6.03 -0.81 -10.60
N ARG A 128 6.74 0.28 -10.29
CA ARG A 128 6.18 1.65 -10.39
C ARG A 128 5.81 2.02 -11.82
N ALA A 129 6.66 1.63 -12.75
CA ALA A 129 6.51 1.90 -14.16
C ALA A 129 5.28 1.17 -14.75
N MET A 130 4.96 -0.05 -14.30
CA MET A 130 3.68 -0.71 -14.63
C MET A 130 2.42 0.11 -14.27
N ALA A 131 2.52 1.07 -13.34
CA ALA A 131 1.43 1.96 -12.96
C ALA A 131 1.35 3.24 -13.81
N THR A 132 2.36 3.50 -14.66
CA THR A 132 2.38 4.68 -15.50
C THR A 132 1.62 4.42 -16.81
N HIS A 133 1.02 5.46 -17.35
CA HIS A 133 0.34 5.40 -18.64
C HIS A 133 1.31 5.62 -19.82
N LYS A 134 2.61 5.85 -19.59
CA LYS A 134 3.52 6.42 -20.62
C LYS A 134 3.97 5.40 -21.68
N GLY A 135 3.44 4.17 -21.68
CA GLY A 135 3.33 3.30 -22.86
C GLY A 135 4.62 2.87 -23.57
N GLY A 136 5.81 3.12 -23.01
CA GLY A 136 7.10 2.83 -23.65
C GLY A 136 8.20 2.40 -22.68
N GLU A 137 7.85 2.04 -21.45
CA GLU A 137 8.80 1.55 -20.47
C GLU A 137 9.11 0.08 -20.78
N VAL A 138 10.28 -0.17 -21.36
CA VAL A 138 10.77 -1.53 -21.59
C VAL A 138 11.23 -2.09 -20.25
N PHE A 139 10.57 -3.14 -19.80
CA PHE A 139 10.91 -3.83 -18.56
C PHE A 139 11.76 -5.06 -18.86
N ASP A 140 12.94 -5.11 -18.27
CA ASP A 140 13.71 -6.34 -18.19
C ASP A 140 13.16 -7.17 -17.02
N ASP A 141 12.75 -8.40 -17.29
CA ASP A 141 11.99 -9.26 -16.38
C ASP A 141 12.90 -10.27 -15.65
N GLN A 142 14.12 -9.84 -15.28
CA GLN A 142 15.12 -10.68 -14.60
C GLN A 142 15.06 -10.56 -13.08
#